data_AF-A0A7K2DVX1-F1
#
_entry.id   AF-A0A7K2DVX1-F1
#
_cell.length_a   1.000
_cell.length_b   1.000
_cell.length_c   1.000
_cell.angle_alpha   90.00
_cell.angle_beta   90.00
_cell.angle_gamma   90.00
#
_symmetry.space_group_name_H-M   'P 1'
#
loop_
_entity.id
_entity.type
_entity.pdbx_description
1 polymer ?
#
loop_
_entity_poly.entity_id
_entity_poly.type
_entity_poly.pdbx_seq_one_letter_code
_entity_poly.pdbx_strand_id
1 'polypeptide(L)'
;MSGWGALETALRARRDSGGKCFVPYLTGGLGDDWLETICAVAVAGADAIEIGVPFSDPVMDGTTIQQANDRALSEGATPQS
;
A
#
# COMPACT_ATOMS: atom_id res chain seq x y z
N MET A 1 7.03 17.01 24.65
CA MET A 1 7.57 16.89 23.29
C MET A 1 6.78 15.78 22.62
N SER A 2 5.86 16.11 21.72
CA SER A 2 5.10 15.08 20.98
C SER A 2 6.09 14.30 20.13
N GLY A 3 6.30 13.03 20.45
CA GLY A 3 7.14 12.14 19.66
C GLY A 3 6.59 11.98 18.24
N TRP A 4 7.45 11.51 17.35
CA TRP A 4 7.07 11.17 15.98
C TRP A 4 5.93 10.14 15.93
N GLY A 5 5.13 10.15 14.87
CA GLY A 5 4.07 9.15 14.65
C GLY A 5 4.61 7.73 14.44
N ALA A 6 3.73 6.73 14.40
CA ALA A 6 4.11 5.31 14.28
C ALA A 6 4.92 5.02 13.00
N LEU A 7 4.48 5.54 11.85
CA LEU A 7 5.17 5.39 10.56
C LEU A 7 6.59 5.94 10.61
N GLU A 8 6.74 7.16 11.10
CA GLU A 8 8.05 7.81 11.16
C GLU A 8 8.98 7.11 12.14
N THR A 9 8.46 6.67 13.29
CA THR A 9 9.20 5.85 14.25
C THR A 9 9.75 4.57 13.59
N ALA A 10 8.92 3.84 12.84
CA ALA A 10 9.32 2.60 12.17
C ALA A 10 10.39 2.83 11.07
N LEU A 11 10.15 3.79 10.16
CA LEU A 11 11.08 4.08 9.06
C LEU A 11 12.43 4.62 9.57
N ARG A 12 12.43 5.42 10.64
CA ARG A 12 13.67 5.88 11.29
C ARG A 12 14.42 4.73 11.91
N ALA A 13 13.76 3.86 12.68
CA ALA A 13 14.40 2.70 13.28
C ALA A 13 15.07 1.80 12.22
N ARG A 14 14.39 1.57 11.07
CA ARG A 14 14.97 0.82 9.96
C ARG A 14 16.23 1.48 9.40
N ARG A 15 16.17 2.78 9.10
CA ARG A 15 17.31 3.54 8.57
C ARG A 15 18.47 3.60 9.56
N ASP A 16 18.19 3.87 10.83
CA ASP A 16 19.19 4.05 11.88
C ASP A 16 19.89 2.72 12.23
N SER A 17 19.24 1.58 11.95
CA SER A 17 19.86 0.24 11.97
C SER A 17 20.76 -0.06 10.75
N GLY A 18 20.91 0.89 9.82
CA GLY A 18 21.66 0.74 8.57
C GLY A 18 20.87 0.08 7.43
N GLY A 19 19.59 -0.26 7.66
CA GLY A 19 18.69 -0.83 6.66
C GLY A 19 18.17 0.19 5.64
N LYS A 20 17.66 -0.31 4.52
CA LYS A 20 16.80 0.46 3.60
C LYS A 20 15.34 0.14 3.91
N CYS A 21 14.48 1.14 3.75
CA CYS A 21 13.04 0.95 3.90
C CYS A 21 12.48 0.29 2.64
N PHE A 22 11.72 -0.78 2.82
CA PHE A 22 10.94 -1.42 1.78
C PHE A 22 9.48 -1.02 1.96
N VAL A 23 8.95 -0.28 0.98
CA VAL A 23 7.57 0.24 0.98
C VAL A 23 6.89 -0.15 -0.32
N PRO A 24 6.27 -1.34 -0.39
CA PRO A 24 5.50 -1.76 -1.55
C PRO A 24 4.16 -1.03 -1.66
N TYR A 25 3.76 -0.78 -2.90
CA TYR A 25 2.42 -0.30 -3.26
C TYR A 25 1.52 -1.46 -3.67
N LEU A 26 0.28 -1.46 -3.18
CA LEU A 26 -0.77 -2.40 -3.57
C LEU A 26 -2.09 -1.66 -3.83
N THR A 27 -2.78 -2.01 -4.91
CA THR A 27 -4.14 -1.52 -5.18
C THR A 27 -5.14 -2.17 -4.22
N GLY A 28 -5.85 -1.36 -3.44
CA GLY A 28 -6.87 -1.81 -2.51
C GLY A 28 -8.11 -2.35 -3.22
N GLY A 29 -8.70 -3.42 -2.68
CA GLY A 29 -9.88 -4.07 -3.27
C GLY A 29 -9.59 -4.84 -4.57
N LEU A 30 -8.33 -5.10 -4.91
CA LEU A 30 -7.96 -5.92 -6.06
C LEU A 30 -8.06 -7.41 -5.70
N GLY A 31 -9.12 -8.07 -6.14
CA GLY A 31 -9.41 -9.46 -5.77
C GLY A 31 -9.96 -9.58 -4.35
N ASP A 32 -10.64 -10.69 -4.08
CA ASP A 32 -11.22 -10.98 -2.77
C ASP A 32 -10.15 -11.18 -1.68
N ASP A 33 -8.90 -11.48 -2.07
CA ASP A 33 -7.76 -11.81 -1.21
C ASP A 33 -6.79 -10.63 -0.97
N TRP A 34 -7.20 -9.39 -1.29
CA TRP A 34 -6.32 -8.23 -1.20
C TRP A 34 -5.85 -7.94 0.25
N LEU A 35 -6.67 -8.26 1.25
CA LEU A 35 -6.31 -8.10 2.66
C LEU A 35 -5.27 -9.14 3.09
N GLU A 36 -5.44 -10.40 2.68
CA GLU A 36 -4.48 -11.48 2.88
C GLU A 36 -3.15 -11.13 2.22
N THR A 37 -3.20 -10.53 1.04
CA THR A 37 -2.01 -10.05 0.32
C THR A 37 -1.27 -8.97 1.11
N ILE A 38 -1.98 -7.97 1.66
CA ILE A 38 -1.38 -6.94 2.52
C ILE A 38 -0.72 -7.58 3.76
N CYS A 39 -1.42 -8.49 4.42
CA CYS A 39 -0.88 -9.20 5.59
C CYS A 39 0.37 -10.01 5.23
N ALA A 40 0.36 -10.71 4.09
CA ALA A 40 1.51 -11.48 3.62
C ALA A 40 2.72 -10.58 3.34
N VAL A 41 2.50 -9.43 2.72
CA VAL A 41 3.55 -8.43 2.46
C VAL A 41 4.12 -7.84 3.75
N ALA A 42 3.27 -7.57 4.75
CA ALA A 42 3.72 -7.12 6.06
C ALA A 42 4.60 -8.18 6.74
N VAL A 43 4.17 -9.45 6.74
CA VAL A 43 4.93 -10.59 7.30
C VAL A 43 6.23 -10.82 6.55
N ALA A 44 6.27 -10.56 5.23
CA ALA A 44 7.47 -10.67 4.40
C ALA A 44 8.53 -9.58 4.69
N GLY A 45 8.21 -8.60 5.54
CA GLY A 45 9.18 -7.60 6.02
C GLY A 45 9.05 -6.22 5.37
N ALA A 46 7.88 -5.85 4.86
CA ALA A 46 7.61 -4.46 4.50
C ALA A 46 7.67 -3.55 5.73
N ASP A 47 8.38 -2.44 5.63
CA ASP A 47 8.49 -1.45 6.72
C ASP A 47 7.25 -0.55 6.79
N ALA A 48 6.59 -0.36 5.64
CA ALA A 48 5.28 0.27 5.48
C ALA A 48 4.63 -0.27 4.21
N ILE A 49 3.32 -0.08 4.05
CA ILE A 49 2.59 -0.50 2.85
C ILE A 49 1.79 0.70 2.34
N GLU A 50 1.94 1.02 1.07
CA GLU A 50 1.11 2.01 0.39
C GLU A 50 -0.11 1.30 -0.20
N ILE A 51 -1.30 1.63 0.32
CA ILE A 51 -2.56 1.10 -0.20
C ILE A 51 -3.14 2.15 -1.15
N GLY A 52 -3.11 1.86 -2.44
CA GLY A 52 -3.75 2.67 -3.46
C GLY A 52 -5.26 2.56 -3.39
N VAL A 53 -5.95 3.69 -3.42
CA VAL A 53 -7.40 3.71 -3.65
C VAL A 53 -7.62 3.71 -5.17
N PRO A 54 -8.26 2.67 -5.75
CA PRO A 54 -8.55 2.64 -7.18
C PRO A 54 -9.30 3.90 -7.62
N PHE A 55 -8.90 4.48 -8.76
CA PHE A 55 -9.48 5.70 -9.29
C PHE A 55 -9.78 5.55 -10.78
N SER A 56 -10.91 6.10 -11.24
CA SER A 56 -11.41 5.94 -12.62
C SER A 56 -10.56 6.67 -13.65
N ASP A 57 -9.86 7.73 -13.25
CA ASP A 57 -9.07 8.58 -14.14
C ASP A 57 -7.60 8.69 -13.69
N PRO A 58 -6.84 7.57 -13.67
CA PRO A 58 -5.48 7.55 -13.14
C PRO A 58 -4.46 8.09 -14.16
N VAL A 59 -4.22 9.41 -14.13
CA VAL A 59 -3.32 10.09 -15.09
C VAL A 59 -1.83 9.79 -14.85
N MET A 60 -1.45 9.46 -13.62
CA MET A 60 -0.04 9.33 -13.20
C MET A 60 0.47 7.88 -13.15
N ASP A 61 -0.43 6.90 -13.26
CA ASP A 61 -0.10 5.49 -13.09
C ASP A 61 0.40 4.86 -14.39
N GLY A 62 1.30 3.88 -14.29
CA GLY A 62 1.68 3.04 -15.43
C GLY A 62 0.63 1.98 -15.74
N THR A 63 0.72 1.35 -16.92
CA THR A 63 -0.27 0.37 -17.42
C THR A 63 -0.63 -0.72 -16.41
N THR A 64 0.35 -1.26 -15.66
CA THR A 64 0.11 -2.30 -14.65
C THR A 64 -0.81 -1.82 -13.52
N ILE A 65 -0.59 -0.61 -13.01
CA ILE A 65 -1.39 -0.06 -11.91
C ILE A 65 -2.77 0.36 -12.45
N GLN A 66 -2.83 0.93 -13.67
CA GLN A 66 -4.12 1.25 -14.29
C GLN A 66 -5.00 -0.01 -14.45
N GLN A 67 -4.44 -1.12 -14.94
CA GLN A 67 -5.16 -2.40 -15.06
C GLN A 67 -5.62 -2.96 -13.71
N ALA A 68 -4.79 -2.81 -12.66
CA ALA A 68 -5.18 -3.19 -11.30
C ALA A 68 -6.33 -2.32 -10.79
N ASN A 69 -6.30 -1.01 -11.03
CA ASN A 69 -7.38 -0.10 -10.67
C ASN A 69 -8.68 -0.45 -11.39
N ASP A 70 -8.63 -0.67 -12.71
CA ASP A 70 -9.79 -1.05 -13.53
C ASP A 70 -10.44 -2.33 -13.01
N ARG A 71 -9.62 -3.34 -12.67
CA ARG A 71 -10.12 -4.60 -12.11
C ARG A 71 -10.77 -4.40 -10.75
N ALA A 72 -10.09 -3.73 -9.82
CA ALA A 72 -10.62 -3.47 -8.48
C ALA A 72 -11.95 -2.68 -8.54
N LEU A 73 -12.04 -1.67 -9.40
CA LEU A 73 -13.27 -0.91 -9.63
C LEU A 73 -14.39 -1.78 -10.21
N SER A 74 -14.07 -2.68 -11.16
CA SER A 74 -15.05 -3.60 -11.73
C SER A 74 -15.60 -4.61 -10.71
N GLU A 75 -14.81 -4.92 -9.68
CA GLU A 75 -15.17 -5.78 -8.55
C GLU A 75 -15.92 -5.00 -7.44
N GLY A 76 -16.10 -3.68 -7.60
CA GLY A 76 -16.89 -2.83 -6.69
C GLY A 76 -16.10 -2.14 -5.59
N ALA A 77 -14.78 -2.07 -5.69
CA ALA A 77 -13.93 -1.41 -4.70
C ALA A 77 -14.34 0.07 -4.51
N THR A 78 -14.59 0.46 -3.26
CA THR A 78 -14.93 1.84 -2.89
C THR A 78 -14.50 2.14 -1.45
N PRO A 79 -14.03 3.37 -1.13
CA PRO A 79 -13.81 3.76 0.26
C PRO A 79 -15.10 3.70 1.06
N GLN A 80 -15.01 3.18 2.28
CA GLN A 80 -16.11 3.27 3.25
C GLN A 80 -16.05 4.62 3.96
N SER A 81 -17.19 5.32 4.02
CA SER A 81 -17.40 6.58 4.72
C SER A 81 -17.63 6.42 6.21
#